data_AF-I1CJH0-F1
#
_entry.id   AF-I1CJH0-F1
#
_cell.length_a   1.000
_cell.length_b   1.000
_cell.length_c   1.000
_cell.angle_alpha   90.00
_cell.angle_beta   90.00
_cell.angle_gamma   90.00
#
_symmetry.space_group_name_H-M   'P 1'
#
loop_
_entity.id
_entity.type
_entity.pdbx_description
1 polymer ?
#
loop_
_entity_poly.entity_id
_entity_poly.type
_entity_poly.pdbx_seq_one_letter_code
_entity_poly.pdbx_strand_id
1 'polypeptide(L)'
;MSCIKRLPAALAFLSAALDQDLETLLAWLGTNGFNDQHSKEEKKAILFIRLVLTDFYANCMKPPLVNTVNERTPFVEYLIPVFKYYSAVYQDINFQWCEKGLKGNSCLKYFNLEEKGKKRLADGIGYVVADNTERMLIESSGEDNEEHKKEDTIKLLEYKNHWGFVYAREARIPRTWDTRFRWLKVFDLMLCTKDKLEEQQVLAKALEKEENGWIEVPPGESIDDMFNS
;
A
#
# COMPACT_ATOMS: atom_id res chain seq x y z
N MET A 1 13.13 -6.28 -8.59
CA MET A 1 12.78 -5.84 -9.96
C MET A 1 11.88 -4.60 -9.87
N SER A 2 12.12 -3.55 -10.66
CA SER A 2 11.26 -2.35 -10.64
C SER A 2 9.95 -2.64 -11.38
N CYS A 3 8.82 -2.43 -10.72
CA CYS A 3 7.49 -2.77 -11.20
C CYS A 3 6.96 -1.71 -12.18
N ILE A 4 7.31 -0.44 -12.00
CA ILE A 4 6.92 0.62 -12.95
C ILE A 4 7.58 0.45 -14.33
N LYS A 5 8.77 -0.17 -14.40
CA LYS A 5 9.46 -0.43 -15.68
C LYS A 5 8.72 -1.41 -16.59
N ARG A 6 7.79 -2.22 -16.06
CA ARG A 6 6.92 -3.09 -16.87
C ARG A 6 5.76 -2.34 -17.50
N LEU A 7 5.53 -1.09 -17.08
CA LEU A 7 4.52 -0.18 -17.59
C LEU A 7 5.23 1.01 -18.27
N PRO A 8 5.88 0.80 -19.43
CA PRO A 8 6.68 1.82 -20.10
C PRO A 8 5.90 3.11 -20.41
N ALA A 9 4.61 3.05 -20.71
CA ALA A 9 3.84 4.25 -21.00
C ALA A 9 3.58 5.07 -19.72
N ALA A 10 3.24 4.41 -18.61
CA ALA A 10 3.10 5.04 -17.30
C ALA A 10 4.42 5.62 -16.80
N LEU A 11 5.54 4.91 -16.99
CA LEU A 11 6.87 5.42 -16.67
C LEU A 11 7.21 6.67 -17.49
N ALA A 12 6.98 6.63 -18.81
CA ALA A 12 7.22 7.78 -19.68
C ALA A 12 6.35 8.99 -19.28
N PHE A 13 5.07 8.74 -18.98
CA PHE A 13 4.15 9.78 -18.50
C PHE A 13 4.63 10.40 -17.18
N LEU A 14 5.02 9.57 -16.21
CA LEU A 14 5.53 10.04 -14.92
C LEU A 14 6.78 10.89 -15.11
N SER A 15 7.78 10.41 -15.86
CA SER A 15 9.01 11.15 -16.11
C SER A 15 8.72 12.51 -16.75
N ALA A 16 7.91 12.52 -17.82
CA ALA A 16 7.55 13.76 -18.51
C ALA A 16 6.78 14.75 -17.60
N ALA A 17 5.92 14.25 -16.71
CA ALA A 17 5.23 15.07 -15.72
C ALA A 17 6.20 15.70 -14.71
N LEU A 18 7.17 14.92 -14.22
CA LEU A 18 8.16 15.38 -13.26
C LEU A 18 9.20 16.32 -13.88
N ASP A 19 9.36 16.31 -15.20
CA ASP A 19 10.24 17.24 -15.93
C ASP A 19 9.56 18.60 -16.24
N GLN A 20 8.25 18.74 -15.98
CA GLN A 20 7.58 20.04 -16.13
C GLN A 20 8.06 21.05 -15.10
N ASP A 21 7.69 22.33 -15.30
CA ASP A 21 7.71 23.33 -14.24
C ASP A 21 6.44 23.22 -13.38
N LEU A 22 6.54 23.62 -12.11
CA LEU A 22 5.40 23.57 -11.19
C LEU A 22 4.22 24.37 -11.74
N GLU A 23 4.47 25.56 -12.30
CA GLU A 23 3.45 26.47 -12.83
C GLU A 23 2.62 25.85 -13.96
N THR A 24 3.23 25.01 -14.78
CA THR A 24 2.59 24.39 -15.95
C THR A 24 2.10 22.97 -15.69
N LEU A 25 2.52 22.35 -14.58
CA LEU A 25 2.26 20.94 -14.28
C LEU A 25 0.76 20.60 -14.36
N LEU A 26 -0.10 21.38 -13.71
CA LEU A 26 -1.52 21.05 -13.61
C LEU A 26 -2.20 21.01 -15.00
N ALA A 27 -1.90 22.00 -15.84
CA ALA A 27 -2.40 22.05 -17.22
C ALA A 27 -1.84 20.89 -18.06
N TRP A 28 -0.56 20.56 -17.87
CA TRP A 28 0.08 19.44 -18.56
C TRP A 28 -0.55 18.10 -18.19
N LEU A 29 -0.80 17.86 -16.90
CA LEU A 29 -1.46 16.65 -16.40
C LEU A 29 -2.85 16.46 -17.02
N GLY A 30 -3.61 17.55 -17.20
CA GLY A 30 -4.95 17.51 -17.77
C GLY A 30 -5.00 17.17 -19.27
N THR A 31 -3.89 17.36 -19.99
CA THR A 31 -3.86 17.27 -21.47
C THR A 31 -3.02 16.12 -22.01
N ASN A 32 -2.18 15.49 -21.19
CA ASN A 32 -1.23 14.46 -21.63
C ASN A 32 -1.54 13.08 -21.03
N GLY A 33 -1.02 12.00 -21.62
CA GLY A 33 -1.00 10.64 -21.04
C GLY A 33 -2.14 9.71 -21.45
N PHE A 34 -3.23 10.23 -22.03
CA PHE A 34 -4.28 9.36 -22.58
C PHE A 34 -3.99 9.00 -24.03
N ASN A 35 -3.91 7.71 -24.29
CA ASN A 35 -3.76 7.15 -25.63
C ASN A 35 -4.55 5.82 -25.69
N ASP A 36 -5.36 5.65 -26.73
CA ASP A 36 -6.24 4.49 -26.88
C ASP A 36 -5.51 3.17 -27.12
N GLN A 37 -4.29 3.23 -27.65
CA GLN A 37 -3.42 2.07 -27.88
C GLN A 37 -2.76 1.54 -26.60
N HIS A 38 -2.78 2.30 -25.50
CA HIS A 38 -2.24 1.81 -24.22
C HIS A 38 -3.08 0.64 -23.66
N SER A 39 -2.41 -0.30 -22.98
CA SER A 39 -3.10 -1.40 -22.29
C SER A 39 -4.02 -0.87 -21.18
N LYS A 40 -4.97 -1.69 -20.73
CA LYS A 40 -5.86 -1.33 -19.61
C LYS A 40 -5.06 -1.01 -18.34
N GLU A 41 -3.99 -1.75 -18.08
CA GLU A 41 -3.13 -1.55 -16.91
C GLU A 41 -2.33 -0.25 -17.01
N GLU A 42 -1.79 0.05 -18.21
CA GLU A 42 -1.11 1.33 -18.47
C GLU A 42 -2.05 2.52 -18.26
N LYS A 43 -3.28 2.44 -18.79
CA LYS A 43 -4.31 3.48 -18.60
C LYS A 43 -4.63 3.68 -17.12
N LYS A 44 -4.76 2.60 -16.33
CA LYS A 44 -4.95 2.67 -14.88
C LYS A 44 -3.76 3.32 -14.19
N ALA A 45 -2.54 2.85 -14.45
CA ALA A 45 -1.34 3.41 -13.84
C ALA A 45 -1.16 4.91 -14.15
N ILE A 46 -1.39 5.33 -15.39
CA ILE A 46 -1.36 6.74 -15.81
C ILE A 46 -2.42 7.56 -15.06
N LEU A 47 -3.65 7.05 -14.95
CA LEU A 47 -4.71 7.73 -14.20
C LEU A 47 -4.35 7.87 -12.71
N PHE A 48 -3.81 6.81 -12.12
CA PHE A 48 -3.34 6.82 -10.73
C PHE A 48 -2.24 7.87 -10.52
N ILE A 49 -1.22 7.88 -11.39
CA ILE A 49 -0.13 8.88 -11.36
C ILE A 49 -0.72 10.29 -11.47
N ARG A 50 -1.62 10.52 -12.42
CA ARG A 50 -2.22 11.84 -12.64
C ARG A 50 -2.95 12.35 -11.40
N LEU A 51 -3.78 11.53 -10.77
CA LEU A 51 -4.56 11.93 -9.60
C LEU A 51 -3.66 12.27 -8.41
N VAL A 52 -2.64 11.44 -8.16
CA VAL A 52 -1.65 11.70 -7.10
C VAL A 52 -0.85 12.96 -7.37
N LEU A 53 -0.37 13.18 -8.60
CA LEU A 53 0.40 14.37 -8.94
C LEU A 53 -0.45 15.65 -8.92
N THR A 54 -1.75 15.54 -9.19
CA THR A 54 -2.69 16.67 -9.06
C THR A 54 -2.83 17.10 -7.59
N ASP A 55 -2.94 16.14 -6.68
CA ASP A 55 -3.00 16.38 -5.24
C ASP A 55 -1.66 16.92 -4.70
N PHE A 56 -0.55 16.36 -5.19
CA PHE A 56 0.80 16.85 -4.91
C PHE A 56 1.01 18.30 -5.38
N TYR A 57 0.48 18.68 -6.54
CA TYR A 57 0.51 20.07 -7.01
C TYR A 57 -0.19 21.00 -6.00
N ALA A 58 -1.40 20.65 -5.55
CA ALA A 58 -2.12 21.43 -4.55
C ALA A 58 -1.33 21.56 -3.24
N ASN A 59 -0.70 20.46 -2.82
CA ASN A 59 0.20 20.43 -1.66
C ASN A 59 1.47 21.29 -1.82
N CYS A 60 1.95 21.52 -3.04
CA CYS A 60 3.09 22.43 -3.30
C CYS A 60 2.66 23.90 -3.33
N MET A 61 1.42 24.18 -3.70
CA MET A 61 0.89 25.55 -3.80
C MET A 61 0.35 26.10 -2.47
N LYS A 62 0.05 25.23 -1.50
CA LYS A 62 -0.50 25.65 -0.21
C LYS A 62 0.48 26.53 0.57
N PRO A 63 -0.01 27.47 1.38
CA PRO A 63 0.85 28.23 2.29
C PRO A 63 1.60 27.32 3.27
N PRO A 64 2.81 27.71 3.70
CA PRO A 64 3.54 26.96 4.72
C PRO A 64 2.77 26.95 6.04
N LEU A 65 2.86 25.83 6.76
CA LEU A 65 2.25 25.69 8.08
C LEU A 65 2.95 26.63 9.08
N VAL A 66 2.16 27.41 9.81
CA VAL A 66 2.64 28.45 10.72
C VAL A 66 2.78 27.94 12.17
N ASN A 67 2.23 26.76 12.46
CA ASN A 67 2.12 26.20 13.82
C ASN A 67 2.75 24.81 13.91
N THR A 68 2.96 24.33 15.14
CA THR A 68 3.31 22.94 15.40
C THR A 68 2.26 22.00 14.80
N VAL A 69 2.74 21.08 13.99
CA VAL A 69 1.91 20.20 13.17
C VAL A 69 1.73 18.88 13.92
N ASN A 70 0.49 18.42 14.08
CA ASN A 70 0.23 17.09 14.64
C ASN A 70 0.89 16.04 13.73
N GLU A 71 1.47 14.99 14.31
CA GLU A 71 2.16 13.90 13.61
C GLU A 71 1.33 13.22 12.50
N ARG A 72 0.00 13.25 12.59
CA ARG A 72 -0.92 12.70 11.59
C ARG A 72 -1.16 13.64 10.40
N THR A 73 -0.81 14.93 10.50
CA THR A 73 -1.06 15.89 9.41
C THR A 73 -0.29 15.52 8.15
N PRO A 74 1.03 15.22 8.19
CA PRO A 74 1.75 14.75 7.01
C PRO A 74 1.18 13.44 6.44
N PHE A 75 0.66 12.58 7.31
CA PHE A 75 0.01 11.34 6.89
C PHE A 75 -1.27 11.62 6.08
N VAL A 76 -2.12 12.52 6.59
CA VAL A 76 -3.36 12.93 5.93
C VAL A 76 -3.11 13.68 4.62
N GLU A 77 -2.11 14.55 4.58
CA GLU A 77 -1.84 15.39 3.41
C GLU A 77 -1.08 14.67 2.30
N TYR A 78 -0.16 13.76 2.65
CA TYR A 78 0.76 13.19 1.66
C TYR A 78 0.60 11.68 1.45
N LEU A 79 0.18 10.92 2.47
CA LEU A 79 0.08 9.46 2.38
C LEU A 79 -1.34 8.99 2.02
N ILE A 80 -2.36 9.43 2.75
CA ILE A 80 -3.76 9.01 2.52
C ILE A 80 -4.20 9.25 1.07
N PRO A 81 -3.89 10.38 0.41
CA PRO A 81 -4.30 10.60 -0.98
C PRO A 81 -3.76 9.53 -1.94
N VAL A 82 -2.52 9.04 -1.74
CA VAL A 82 -1.94 7.97 -2.55
C VAL A 82 -2.82 6.71 -2.49
N PHE A 83 -3.19 6.29 -1.29
CA PHE A 83 -4.03 5.11 -1.11
C PHE A 83 -5.48 5.32 -1.56
N LYS A 84 -6.03 6.53 -1.35
CA LYS A 84 -7.35 6.93 -1.87
C LYS A 84 -7.41 6.78 -3.38
N TYR A 85 -6.43 7.33 -4.11
CA TYR A 85 -6.42 7.27 -5.57
C TYR A 85 -6.07 5.88 -6.09
N TYR A 86 -5.23 5.11 -5.38
CA TYR A 86 -5.00 3.71 -5.69
C TYR A 86 -6.33 2.92 -5.66
N SER A 87 -7.08 3.01 -4.56
CA SER A 87 -8.36 2.33 -4.38
C SER A 87 -9.37 2.73 -5.46
N ALA A 88 -9.47 4.03 -5.77
CA ALA A 88 -10.39 4.52 -6.81
C ALA A 88 -10.08 3.98 -8.22
N VAL A 89 -8.80 3.80 -8.55
CA VAL A 89 -8.36 3.38 -9.89
C VAL A 89 -8.33 1.86 -10.04
N TYR A 90 -7.78 1.14 -9.07
CA TYR A 90 -7.60 -0.31 -9.17
C TYR A 90 -8.83 -1.07 -8.72
N GLN A 91 -9.58 -0.54 -7.75
CA GLN A 91 -10.86 -1.09 -7.25
C GLN A 91 -10.75 -2.51 -6.68
N ASP A 92 -9.55 -2.90 -6.25
CA ASP A 92 -9.19 -4.19 -5.69
C ASP A 92 -9.09 -4.16 -4.15
N ILE A 93 -8.76 -3.01 -3.58
CA ILE A 93 -8.71 -2.76 -2.13
C ILE A 93 -9.56 -1.54 -1.75
N ASN A 94 -10.30 -1.67 -0.65
CA ASN A 94 -10.92 -0.57 0.09
C ASN A 94 -10.11 -0.27 1.36
N PHE A 95 -9.78 1.00 1.58
CA PHE A 95 -9.08 1.43 2.79
C PHE A 95 -10.03 1.99 3.84
N GLN A 96 -9.83 1.58 5.09
CA GLN A 96 -10.44 2.19 6.27
C GLN A 96 -9.35 2.79 7.14
N TRP A 97 -9.57 4.01 7.60
CA TRP A 97 -8.60 4.77 8.39
C TRP A 97 -9.06 4.98 9.83
N CYS A 98 -8.10 5.32 10.67
CA CYS A 98 -8.20 5.72 12.07
C CYS A 98 -8.62 4.58 13.02
N GLU A 99 -7.64 4.10 13.79
CA GLU A 99 -7.82 3.28 15.00
C GLU A 99 -8.78 2.11 14.81
N LYS A 100 -8.56 1.32 13.74
CA LYS A 100 -9.40 0.17 13.41
C LYS A 100 -8.86 -1.09 14.06
N GLY A 101 -9.74 -1.80 14.77
CA GLY A 101 -9.42 -3.11 15.31
C GLY A 101 -9.41 -4.15 14.21
N LEU A 102 -8.36 -4.97 14.16
CA LEU A 102 -8.25 -6.08 13.20
C LEU A 102 -9.38 -7.09 13.44
N LYS A 103 -10.10 -7.50 12.39
CA LYS A 103 -11.06 -8.60 12.47
C LYS A 103 -10.35 -9.91 12.81
N GLY A 104 -9.10 -10.10 12.38
CA GLY A 104 -8.26 -11.22 12.82
C GLY A 104 -8.13 -11.35 14.34
N ASN A 105 -8.28 -10.25 15.09
CA ASN A 105 -8.29 -10.30 16.55
C ASN A 105 -9.53 -11.00 17.13
N SER A 106 -10.58 -11.24 16.35
CA SER A 106 -11.75 -12.02 16.79
C SER A 106 -11.48 -13.52 16.83
N CYS A 107 -10.63 -14.05 15.95
CA CYS A 107 -10.14 -15.44 16.02
C CYS A 107 -9.32 -15.71 17.29
N LEU A 108 -8.69 -14.67 17.87
CA LEU A 108 -7.95 -14.77 19.15
C LEU A 108 -8.86 -15.14 20.33
N LYS A 109 -10.17 -14.89 20.25
CA LYS A 109 -11.11 -15.27 21.32
C LYS A 109 -11.31 -16.78 21.44
N TYR A 110 -11.15 -17.51 20.34
CA TYR A 110 -11.40 -18.96 20.30
C TYR A 110 -10.20 -19.79 20.78
N PHE A 111 -8.98 -19.22 20.80
CA PHE A 111 -7.75 -19.90 21.25
C PHE A 111 -7.44 -19.71 22.75
N ASN A 112 -8.42 -19.28 23.56
CA ASN A 112 -8.44 -19.40 25.03
C ASN A 112 -7.10 -19.08 25.72
N LEU A 113 -6.64 -17.83 25.62
CA LEU A 113 -5.54 -17.33 26.45
C LEU A 113 -6.05 -16.19 27.30
N GLU A 114 -6.11 -16.48 28.60
CA GLU A 114 -6.33 -15.53 29.66
C GLU A 114 -5.30 -14.40 29.58
N GLU A 115 -5.72 -13.29 28.98
CA GLU A 115 -5.38 -11.94 29.38
C GLU A 115 -6.27 -11.03 28.53
N LYS A 116 -6.87 -10.00 29.13
CA LYS A 116 -7.76 -9.05 28.46
C LYS A 116 -7.10 -8.58 27.16
N GLY A 117 -7.50 -9.17 26.03
CA GLY A 117 -6.85 -8.96 24.74
C GLY A 117 -6.78 -7.47 24.45
N LYS A 118 -5.58 -6.89 24.50
CA LYS A 118 -5.37 -5.51 24.09
C LYS A 118 -5.82 -5.44 22.64
N LYS A 119 -6.95 -4.77 22.40
CA LYS A 119 -7.47 -4.57 21.06
C LYS A 119 -6.41 -3.78 20.29
N ARG A 120 -5.69 -4.45 19.40
CA ARG A 120 -4.68 -3.79 18.55
C ARG A 120 -5.42 -3.01 17.49
N LEU A 121 -5.07 -1.73 17.41
CA LEU A 121 -5.66 -0.76 16.49
C LEU A 121 -4.59 -0.42 15.47
N ALA A 122 -4.94 -0.50 14.19
CA ALA A 122 -4.10 0.00 13.11
C ALA A 122 -4.62 1.39 12.69
N ASP A 123 -3.70 2.26 12.27
CA ASP A 123 -4.06 3.57 11.70
C ASP A 123 -4.76 3.45 10.34
N GLY A 124 -4.49 2.38 9.60
CA GLY A 124 -5.21 2.03 8.39
C GLY A 124 -5.23 0.53 8.12
N ILE A 125 -6.34 0.07 7.53
CA ILE A 125 -6.52 -1.31 7.07
C ILE A 125 -7.03 -1.30 5.62
N GLY A 126 -6.39 -2.08 4.76
CA GLY A 126 -6.86 -2.38 3.42
C GLY A 126 -7.60 -3.73 3.38
N TYR A 127 -8.85 -3.69 2.94
CA TYR A 127 -9.70 -4.85 2.71
C TYR A 127 -9.78 -5.16 1.22
N VAL A 128 -9.48 -6.39 0.83
CA VAL A 128 -9.70 -6.83 -0.56
C VAL A 128 -11.19 -6.84 -0.87
N VAL A 129 -11.59 -6.23 -1.98
CA VAL A 129 -13.00 -6.07 -2.35
C VAL A 129 -13.68 -7.41 -2.61
N ALA A 130 -12.95 -8.37 -3.19
CA ALA A 130 -13.50 -9.65 -3.61
C ALA A 130 -13.98 -10.53 -2.43
N ASP A 131 -13.29 -10.51 -1.30
CA ASP A 131 -13.51 -11.42 -0.17
C ASP A 131 -13.62 -10.71 1.20
N ASN A 132 -13.46 -9.39 1.23
CA ASN A 132 -13.47 -8.56 2.44
C ASN A 132 -12.40 -8.97 3.48
N THR A 133 -11.30 -9.56 3.03
CA THR A 133 -10.17 -9.98 3.88
C THR A 133 -9.17 -8.85 4.10
N GLU A 134 -8.56 -8.82 5.29
CA GLU A 134 -7.53 -7.85 5.67
C GLU A 134 -6.19 -8.24 5.00
N ARG A 135 -5.68 -7.40 4.10
CA ARG A 135 -4.42 -7.69 3.36
C ARG A 135 -3.38 -6.58 3.41
N MET A 136 -3.74 -5.41 3.93
CA MET A 136 -2.79 -4.31 4.11
C MET A 136 -2.99 -3.67 5.48
N LEU A 137 -1.90 -3.56 6.23
CA LEU A 137 -1.86 -2.88 7.53
C LEU A 137 -1.01 -1.62 7.38
N ILE A 138 -1.50 -0.52 7.92
CA ILE A 138 -0.83 0.79 7.84
C ILE A 138 -0.72 1.34 9.25
N GLU A 139 0.49 1.74 9.61
CA GLU A 139 0.83 2.35 10.89
C GLU A 139 1.55 3.68 10.64
N SER A 140 1.20 4.70 11.41
CA SER A 140 1.88 5.98 11.44
C SER A 140 2.69 6.09 12.73
N SER A 141 3.91 6.56 12.62
CA SER A 141 4.76 6.84 13.78
C SER A 141 5.41 8.21 13.62
N GLY A 142 5.61 8.90 14.76
CA GLY A 142 6.31 10.19 14.81
C GLY A 142 7.75 10.09 14.28
N GLU A 143 8.32 11.22 13.88
CA GLU A 143 9.62 11.27 13.19
C GLU A 143 10.80 10.83 14.08
N ASP A 144 10.64 10.80 15.42
CA ASP A 144 11.74 10.86 16.39
C ASP A 144 12.32 9.53 16.92
N ASN A 145 11.81 8.34 16.54
CA ASN A 145 12.46 7.10 16.98
C ASN A 145 12.24 5.90 16.05
N GLU A 146 13.24 5.56 15.23
CA GLU A 146 13.25 4.39 14.32
C GLU A 146 13.00 3.05 15.02
N GLU A 147 13.41 2.91 16.28
CA GLU A 147 13.18 1.71 17.08
C GLU A 147 11.69 1.58 17.44
N HIS A 148 11.05 2.67 17.85
CA HIS A 148 9.61 2.70 18.10
C HIS A 148 8.78 2.45 16.84
N LYS A 149 9.19 2.95 15.65
CA LYS A 149 8.45 2.68 14.40
C LYS A 149 8.37 1.19 14.07
N LYS A 150 9.49 0.49 14.30
CA LYS A 150 9.57 -0.96 14.09
C LYS A 150 8.76 -1.71 15.12
N GLU A 151 8.87 -1.33 16.40
CA GLU A 151 8.07 -1.93 17.47
C GLU A 151 6.57 -1.76 17.23
N ASP A 152 6.11 -0.58 16.81
CA ASP A 152 4.68 -0.33 16.54
C ASP A 152 4.18 -1.13 15.35
N THR A 153 4.99 -1.25 14.29
CA THR A 153 4.66 -2.12 13.15
C THR A 153 4.62 -3.60 13.54
N ILE A 154 5.56 -4.06 14.38
CA ILE A 154 5.63 -5.44 14.89
C ILE A 154 4.44 -5.74 15.81
N LYS A 155 3.99 -4.77 16.62
CA LYS A 155 2.80 -4.92 17.46
C LYS A 155 1.56 -5.28 16.65
N LEU A 156 1.41 -4.81 15.41
CA LEU A 156 0.28 -5.24 14.56
C LEU A 156 0.40 -6.70 14.09
N LEU A 157 1.61 -7.25 14.01
CA LEU A 157 1.91 -8.57 13.45
C LEU A 157 2.10 -9.67 14.51
N GLU A 158 2.34 -9.31 15.77
CA GLU A 158 2.64 -10.26 16.86
C GLU A 158 1.48 -11.22 17.19
N TYR A 159 1.34 -12.29 16.44
CA TYR A 159 0.74 -13.52 16.96
C TYR A 159 1.88 -14.48 17.29
N LYS A 160 2.21 -14.59 18.58
CA LYS A 160 3.17 -15.53 19.22
C LYS A 160 4.33 -15.99 18.32
N ASN A 161 5.52 -15.39 18.36
CA ASN A 161 6.83 -15.98 17.95
C ASN A 161 6.91 -16.85 16.66
N HIS A 162 5.93 -16.84 15.77
CA HIS A 162 5.82 -17.76 14.63
C HIS A 162 5.86 -17.03 13.28
N TRP A 163 5.94 -15.70 13.29
CA TRP A 163 5.98 -14.88 12.09
C TRP A 163 7.24 -14.03 12.07
N GLY A 164 8.03 -14.16 11.00
CA GLY A 164 9.10 -13.22 10.67
C GLY A 164 8.59 -12.18 9.67
N PHE A 165 9.06 -10.94 9.78
CA PHE A 165 8.86 -9.94 8.75
C PHE A 165 10.12 -9.82 7.89
N VAL A 166 9.93 -9.66 6.58
CA VAL A 166 11.03 -9.37 5.66
C VAL A 166 10.85 -7.94 5.19
N TYR A 167 11.83 -7.09 5.47
CA TYR A 167 11.88 -5.78 4.86
C TYR A 167 12.00 -5.95 3.34
N ALA A 168 10.99 -5.47 2.62
CA ALA A 168 10.97 -5.54 1.17
C ALA A 168 11.57 -4.27 0.55
N ARG A 169 10.99 -3.10 0.85
CA ARG A 169 11.30 -1.82 0.22
C ARG A 169 10.82 -0.62 1.05
N GLU A 170 11.37 0.54 0.74
CA GLU A 170 10.90 1.84 1.23
C GLU A 170 10.89 2.90 0.11
N ALA A 171 10.09 3.95 0.33
CA ALA A 171 10.12 5.16 -0.47
C ALA A 171 9.84 6.38 0.41
N ARG A 172 10.41 7.53 0.05
CA ARG A 172 10.14 8.81 0.72
C ARG A 172 9.18 9.62 -0.14
N ILE A 173 8.03 9.99 0.43
CA ILE A 173 7.04 10.81 -0.27
C ILE A 173 7.56 12.25 -0.39
N PRO A 174 7.61 12.82 -1.62
CA PRO A 174 7.90 14.24 -1.81
C PRO A 174 6.90 15.13 -1.09
N ARG A 175 7.40 16.09 -0.32
CA ARG A 175 6.57 17.13 0.33
C ARG A 175 6.70 18.50 -0.36
N THR A 176 7.66 18.64 -1.27
CA THR A 176 7.95 19.89 -2.01
C THR A 176 8.32 19.59 -3.44
N TRP A 177 8.19 20.59 -4.31
CA TRP A 177 8.53 20.47 -5.72
C TRP A 177 9.99 20.06 -5.99
N ASP A 178 10.93 20.56 -5.19
CA ASP A 178 12.35 20.21 -5.33
C ASP A 178 12.64 18.72 -5.10
N THR A 179 11.77 18.04 -4.35
CA THR A 179 11.91 16.61 -4.05
C THR A 179 11.06 15.71 -4.94
N ARG A 180 10.40 16.26 -5.97
CA ARG A 180 9.42 15.56 -6.83
C ARG A 180 9.93 14.27 -7.46
N PHE A 181 11.21 14.18 -7.82
CA PHE A 181 11.77 12.98 -8.46
C PHE A 181 11.72 11.73 -7.58
N ARG A 182 11.48 11.87 -6.26
CA ARG A 182 11.25 10.69 -5.39
C ARG A 182 9.91 10.01 -5.67
N TRP A 183 8.97 10.65 -6.37
CA TRP A 183 7.73 10.03 -6.84
C TRP A 183 7.98 8.76 -7.65
N LEU A 184 9.08 8.69 -8.42
CA LEU A 184 9.45 7.47 -9.14
C LEU A 184 9.54 6.24 -8.22
N LYS A 185 10.18 6.39 -7.06
CA LYS A 185 10.28 5.29 -6.08
C LYS A 185 8.95 4.99 -5.41
N VAL A 186 8.13 6.01 -5.14
CA VAL A 186 6.80 5.82 -4.52
C VAL A 186 5.86 5.05 -5.46
N PHE A 187 5.77 5.43 -6.74
CA PHE A 187 4.94 4.70 -7.69
C PHE A 187 5.48 3.29 -7.96
N ASP A 188 6.81 3.12 -8.04
CA ASP A 188 7.39 1.78 -8.14
C ASP A 188 7.01 0.90 -6.95
N LEU A 189 7.09 1.44 -5.73
CA LEU A 189 6.66 0.75 -4.51
C LEU A 189 5.19 0.35 -4.57
N MET A 190 4.29 1.29 -4.87
CA MET A 190 2.85 1.03 -4.94
C MET A 190 2.49 -0.03 -5.99
N LEU A 191 3.12 0.01 -7.16
CA LEU A 191 2.90 -0.99 -8.21
C LEU A 191 3.47 -2.36 -7.80
N CYS A 192 4.60 -2.40 -7.09
CA CYS A 192 5.10 -3.66 -6.54
C CYS A 192 4.20 -4.21 -5.42
N THR A 193 3.63 -3.35 -4.58
CA THR A 193 2.65 -3.78 -3.57
C THR A 193 1.43 -4.41 -4.22
N LYS A 194 0.95 -3.84 -5.33
CA LYS A 194 -0.12 -4.43 -6.13
C LYS A 194 0.22 -5.84 -6.62
N ASP A 195 1.40 -6.04 -7.22
CA ASP A 195 1.81 -7.39 -7.66
C ASP A 195 1.78 -8.39 -6.51
N LYS A 196 2.31 -7.98 -5.34
CA LYS A 196 2.35 -8.84 -4.16
C LYS A 196 0.96 -9.18 -3.64
N LEU A 197 0.02 -8.25 -3.74
CA LEU A 197 -1.37 -8.53 -3.45
C LEU A 197 -1.95 -9.57 -4.43
N GLU A 198 -1.70 -9.42 -5.73
CA GLU A 198 -2.18 -10.37 -6.74
C GLU A 198 -1.56 -11.76 -6.55
N GLU A 199 -0.26 -11.85 -6.26
CA GLU A 199 0.42 -13.09 -5.89
C GLU A 199 -0.23 -13.75 -4.66
N GLN A 200 -0.51 -12.97 -3.61
CA GLN A 200 -1.17 -13.45 -2.39
C GLN A 200 -2.58 -13.97 -2.68
N GLN A 201 -3.34 -13.31 -3.55
CA GLN A 201 -4.69 -13.75 -3.94
C GLN A 201 -4.66 -15.05 -4.74
N VAL A 202 -3.67 -15.23 -5.62
CA VAL A 202 -3.48 -16.49 -6.36
C VAL A 202 -3.13 -17.61 -5.40
N LEU A 203 -2.20 -17.37 -4.47
CA LEU A 203 -1.81 -18.36 -3.46
C LEU A 203 -3.00 -18.73 -2.56
N ALA A 204 -3.75 -17.75 -2.06
CA ALA A 204 -4.91 -18.01 -1.21
C ALA A 204 -5.95 -18.91 -1.90
N LYS A 205 -6.20 -18.71 -3.20
CA LYS A 205 -7.10 -19.57 -3.99
C LYS A 205 -6.54 -20.97 -4.23
N ALA A 206 -5.22 -21.11 -4.31
CA ALA A 206 -4.58 -22.42 -4.42
C ALA A 206 -4.76 -23.19 -3.11
N LEU A 207 -4.45 -22.56 -1.98
CA LEU A 207 -4.63 -23.15 -0.65
C LEU A 207 -6.08 -23.54 -0.36
N GLU A 208 -7.05 -22.72 -0.75
CA GLU A 208 -8.47 -23.07 -0.63
C GLU A 208 -8.83 -24.32 -1.45
N LYS A 209 -8.25 -24.50 -2.64
CA LYS A 209 -8.49 -25.71 -3.45
C LYS A 209 -7.84 -26.94 -2.82
N GLU A 210 -6.64 -26.80 -2.26
CA GLU A 210 -5.96 -27.89 -1.55
C GLU A 210 -6.76 -28.32 -0.32
N GLU A 211 -7.20 -27.37 0.51
CA GLU A 211 -8.03 -27.64 1.69
C GLU A 211 -9.33 -28.38 1.35
N ASN A 212 -9.94 -28.06 0.21
CA ASN A 212 -11.16 -28.71 -0.26
C ASN A 212 -10.91 -30.00 -1.07
N GLY A 213 -9.67 -30.49 -1.15
CA GLY A 213 -9.30 -31.71 -1.89
C GLY A 213 -9.50 -31.61 -3.41
N TRP A 214 -9.59 -30.39 -3.96
CA TRP A 214 -9.71 -30.15 -5.40
C TRP A 214 -8.38 -30.32 -6.13
N ILE A 215 -7.26 -30.24 -5.42
CA ILE A 215 -5.91 -30.48 -5.93
C ILE A 215 -5.26 -31.50 -5.01
N GLU A 216 -4.72 -32.59 -5.57
CA GLU A 216 -3.86 -33.51 -4.83
C GLU A 216 -2.48 -32.86 -4.67
N VAL A 217 -2.09 -32.64 -3.42
CA VAL A 217 -0.74 -32.15 -3.09
C VAL A 217 0.17 -33.36 -2.89
N PRO A 218 1.33 -33.44 -3.56
CA PRO A 218 2.29 -34.50 -3.32
C PRO A 218 2.69 -34.57 -1.84
N PRO A 219 2.91 -35.79 -1.29
CA PRO A 219 3.39 -35.94 0.09
C PRO A 219 4.70 -35.17 0.29
N GLY A 220 4.76 -34.30 1.30
CA GLY A 220 5.93 -33.47 1.62
C GLY A 220 5.87 -32.04 1.07
N GLU A 221 4.89 -31.71 0.23
CA GLU A 221 4.70 -30.38 -0.35
C GLU A 221 3.51 -29.63 0.24
N SER A 222 2.72 -30.27 1.12
CA SER A 222 1.61 -29.58 1.77
C SER A 222 2.10 -28.64 2.86
N ILE A 223 1.31 -27.58 3.14
CA ILE A 223 1.57 -26.70 4.27
C ILE A 223 1.68 -27.51 5.58
N ASP A 224 0.83 -28.51 5.77
CA ASP A 224 0.90 -29.39 6.94
C ASP A 224 2.22 -30.16 7.01
N ASP A 225 2.75 -30.65 5.88
CA ASP A 225 4.04 -31.32 5.85
C ASP A 225 5.18 -30.35 6.19
N MET A 226 5.12 -29.10 5.74
CA MET A 226 6.14 -28.07 6.00
C MET A 226 6.18 -27.60 7.46
N PHE A 227 5.08 -27.72 8.20
CA PHE A 227 5.01 -27.34 9.62
C PHE A 227 5.14 -28.52 10.58
N ASN A 228 4.97 -29.77 10.10
CA ASN A 228 5.11 -30.99 10.90
C ASN A 228 6.44 -31.75 10.66
N SER A 229 7.36 -31.18 9.87
CA SER A 229 8.72 -31.70 9.62
C SER A 229 9.76 -31.25 10.65
#